data_AF-A0A151QQH0-F1
#
_entry.id   AF-A0A151QQH0-F1
#
_cell.length_a   1.000
_cell.length_b   1.000
_cell.length_c   1.000
_cell.angle_alpha   90.00
_cell.angle_beta   90.00
_cell.angle_gamma   90.00
#
_symmetry.space_group_name_H-M   'P 1'
#
loop_
_entity.id
_entity.type
_entity.pdbx_description
1 polymer ?
#
loop_
_entity_poly.entity_id
_entity_poly.type
_entity_poly.pdbx_seq_one_letter_code
_entity_poly.pdbx_strand_id
1 'polypeptide(L)' 'MQIGVYLDLHFINKPEFFLNSFQPPKKFNRDGDLIDEEAKNKLKQVLLSLQKLTLRLQGKG' A
#
# COMPACT_ATOMS: atom_id res chain seq x y z
N MET A 1 9.03 -30.05 -25.09
CA MET A 1 8.44 -28.74 -25.41
C MET A 1 8.71 -27.82 -24.24
N GLN A 2 9.37 -26.67 -24.44
CA GLN A 2 9.65 -25.72 -23.36
C GLN A 2 8.97 -24.40 -23.74
N ILE A 3 8.14 -23.89 -22.83
CA ILE A 3 7.35 -22.68 -23.05
C ILE A 3 7.92 -21.61 -22.13
N GLY A 4 8.35 -20.49 -22.71
CA GLY A 4 8.76 -19.31 -21.96
C GLY A 4 7.54 -18.45 -21.59
N VAL A 5 7.45 -18.03 -20.34
CA VAL A 5 6.38 -17.15 -19.84
C VAL A 5 6.97 -15.78 -19.57
N TYR A 6 6.41 -14.73 -20.16
CA TYR A 6 6.73 -13.34 -19.83
C TYR A 6 5.65 -12.78 -18.90
N LEU A 7 6.05 -12.46 -17.68
CA LEU A 7 5.18 -11.89 -16.65
C LEU A 7 5.32 -10.37 -16.70
N ASP A 8 4.29 -9.68 -17.19
CA ASP A 8 4.19 -8.21 -17.13
C ASP A 8 3.68 -7.78 -15.74
N LEU A 9 4.54 -7.98 -14.73
CA LEU A 9 4.26 -7.59 -13.35
C LEU A 9 4.61 -6.12 -13.13
N HIS A 10 3.57 -5.31 -12.97
CA HIS A 10 3.71 -3.96 -12.44
C HIS A 10 3.64 -4.04 -10.92
N PHE A 11 4.77 -3.95 -10.21
CA PHE A 11 4.75 -3.79 -8.75
C PHE A 11 4.19 -2.42 -8.41
N ILE A 12 2.91 -2.41 -8.01
CA ILE A 12 2.12 -1.18 -7.97
C ILE A 12 2.53 -0.23 -6.83
N ASN A 13 3.07 -0.69 -5.70
CA ASN A 13 3.19 0.17 -4.53
C ASN A 13 4.54 0.08 -3.82
N LYS A 14 5.43 0.98 -4.21
CA LYS A 14 6.36 1.57 -3.25
C LYS A 14 5.79 2.91 -2.76
N PRO A 15 5.85 3.21 -1.46
CA PRO A 15 6.39 2.35 -0.40
C PRO A 15 5.50 1.14 -0.10
N GLU A 16 6.12 0.04 0.32
CA GLU A 16 5.39 -1.09 0.89
C GLU A 16 4.93 -0.71 2.30
N PHE A 17 3.74 -1.17 2.72
CA PHE A 17 3.20 -0.88 4.04
C PHE A 17 2.97 -2.17 4.81
N PHE A 18 3.65 -2.27 5.96
CA PHE A 18 3.49 -3.34 6.92
C PHE A 18 3.20 -2.73 8.28
N LEU A 19 2.24 -3.30 9.01
CA LEU A 19 1.87 -2.85 10.34
C LEU A 19 1.81 -4.04 11.28
N ASN A 20 2.61 -4.00 12.35
CA ASN A 20 2.50 -4.97 13.42
C ASN A 20 1.47 -4.51 14.45
N SER A 21 0.26 -5.05 14.37
CA SER A 21 -0.88 -4.64 15.20
C SER A 21 -0.77 -5.08 16.66
N PHE A 22 0.09 -6.06 16.98
CA PHE A 22 0.22 -6.65 18.32
C PHE A 22 1.34 -6.03 19.16
N GLN A 23 2.18 -5.18 18.57
CA GLN A 23 3.24 -4.48 19.31
C GLN A 23 2.68 -3.28 20.07
N PRO A 24 3.11 -3.05 21.32
CA PRO A 24 2.92 -1.77 22.00
C PRO A 24 3.72 -0.66 21.28
N PRO A 25 3.24 0.59 21.25
CA PRO A 25 1.91 1.04 21.66
C PRO A 25 0.82 0.56 20.69
N LYS A 26 -0.41 0.36 21.20
CA LYS A 26 -1.55 -0.10 20.40
C LYS A 26 -1.73 0.79 19.17
N LYS A 27 -1.78 0.14 18.01
CA LYS A 27 -1.99 0.82 16.73
C LYS A 27 -3.46 1.12 16.45
N PHE A 28 -4.37 0.36 17.07
CA PHE A 28 -5.81 0.48 16.91
C PHE A 28 -6.52 0.79 18.23
N ASN A 29 -7.61 1.56 18.17
CA ASN A 29 -8.52 1.75 19.32
C ASN A 29 -9.46 0.54 19.50
N ARG A 30 -10.41 0.64 20.44
CA ARG A 30 -11.38 -0.45 20.70
C ARG A 30 -12.42 -0.62 19.59
N ASP A 31 -12.70 0.44 18.86
CA ASP A 31 -13.65 0.46 17.74
C ASP A 31 -13.04 -0.07 16.44
N GLY A 32 -11.71 -0.30 16.42
CA GLY A 32 -10.97 -0.84 15.28
C GLY A 32 -10.33 0.23 14.39
N ASP A 33 -10.33 1.50 14.79
CA ASP A 33 -9.68 2.58 14.03
C ASP A 33 -8.17 2.58 14.25
N LEU A 34 -7.42 2.80 13.18
CA LEU A 34 -5.98 3.07 13.25
C LEU A 34 -5.77 4.42 13.96
N ILE A 35 -5.10 4.43 15.11
CA ILE A 35 -4.79 5.63 15.90
C ILE A 35 -3.32 6.02 15.87
N ASP A 36 -2.45 5.15 15.36
CA ASP A 36 -1.03 5.42 15.26
C ASP A 36 -0.72 6.40 14.13
N GLU A 37 -0.24 7.59 14.48
CA GLU A 37 -0.01 8.68 13.52
C GLU A 37 1.09 8.35 12.50
N GLU A 38 2.14 7.62 12.91
CA GLU A 38 3.18 7.18 11.98
C GLU A 38 2.61 6.21 10.94
N ALA A 39 1.83 5.21 11.38
CA ALA A 39 1.16 4.27 10.49
C ALA A 39 0.18 4.98 9.54
N LYS A 40 -0.62 5.94 10.03
CA LYS A 40 -1.51 6.76 9.19
C LYS A 40 -0.74 7.50 8.09
N ASN A 41 0.39 8.11 8.45
CA ASN A 41 1.22 8.85 7.50
C ASN A 41 1.81 7.93 6.42
N LYS A 42 2.32 6.75 6.79
CA LYS A 42 2.82 5.77 5.82
C LYS A 42 1.70 5.24 4.93
N LEU A 43 0.53 4.94 5.49
CA LEU A 43 -0.64 4.50 4.74
C LEU A 43 -1.10 5.56 3.73
N LYS A 44 -1.06 6.84 4.11
CA LYS A 44 -1.35 7.95 3.19
C LYS A 44 -0.40 7.98 1.99
N GLN A 45 0.90 7.72 2.18
CA GLN A 45 1.85 7.66 1.06
C GLN A 45 1.52 6.53 0.09
N VAL A 46 1.13 5.36 0.60
CA VAL A 46 0.67 4.24 -0.25
C VAL A 46 -0.57 4.62 -1.06
N LEU A 47 -1.56 5.26 -0.43
CA LEU A 47 -2.77 5.71 -1.10
C LEU A 47 -2.48 6.74 -2.21
N LEU A 48 -1.52 7.66 -1.99
CA LEU A 48 -1.09 8.61 -3.01
C LEU A 48 -0.39 7.92 -4.19
N SER A 49 0.48 6.94 -3.92
CA SER A 49 1.10 6.12 -4.98
C SER A 49 0.05 5.37 -5.80
N LEU A 50 -0.93 4.76 -5.14
CA LEU A 50 -2.07 4.09 -5.78
C LEU A 50 -2.91 5.03 -6.65
N GLN A 51 -3.22 6.22 -6.13
CA GLN A 51 -3.97 7.23 -6.87
C GLN A 51 -3.21 7.64 -8.14
N LYS A 52 -1.91 7.95 -8.01
CA LYS A 52 -1.07 8.33 -9.15
C LYS A 52 -0.99 7.23 -10.20
N LEU A 53 -0.86 5.97 -9.78
CA LEU A 53 -0.89 4.85 -10.72
C LEU A 53 -2.24 4.75 -11.43
N THR A 54 -3.34 4.86 -10.68
CA THR A 54 -4.69 4.77 -11.24
C THR A 54 -4.93 5.85 -12.30
N LEU A 55 -4.47 7.08 -12.05
CA LEU A 55 -4.51 8.17 -13.04
C LEU A 55 -3.68 7.84 -14.30
N ARG A 56 -2.47 7.29 -14.12
CA ARG A 56 -1.63 6.83 -15.23
C ARG A 56 -2.33 5.76 -16.08
N LEU A 57 -2.95 4.77 -15.44
CA LEU A 57 -3.66 3.68 -16.12
C LEU A 57 -4.92 4.16 -16.85
N GLN A 58 -5.56 5.23 -16.37
CA GLN A 58 -6.70 5.85 -17.03
C GLN A 58 -6.32 6.77 -18.20
N GLY A 59 -5.03 6.96 -18.49
CA GLY A 59 -4.56 7.93 -19.49
C GLY A 59 -4.81 9.39 -19.08
N LYS A 60 -4.98 9.64 -17.78
CA LYS A 60 -5.25 10.97 -17.18
C LYS A 60 -4.05 11.50 -16.39
N GLY A 61 -2.86 10.98 -16.67
CA GLY A 61 -1.61 11.29 -15.98
C GLY A 61 -0.74 12.28 -16.74
#